data_AF-A0A1V5SJ94-F1
#
_entry.id   AF-A0A1V5SJ94-F1
#
_cell.length_a   1.000
_cell.length_b   1.000
_cell.length_c   1.000
_cell.angle_alpha   90.00
_cell.angle_beta   90.00
_cell.angle_gamma   90.00
#
_symmetry.space_group_name_H-M   'P 1'
#
loop_
_entity.id
_entity.type
_entity.pdbx_description
1 polymer ?
#
loop_
_entity_poly.entity_id
_entity_poly.type
_entity_poly.pdbx_seq_one_letter_code
_entity_poly.pdbx_strand_id
1 'polypeptide(L)' 'MAQDGNVVGIAADLAYMLGYTKAMLGVYGVLEKPAPPFVIVPAIKVTKENLVEGWRESLHQDPPPEIMDMYN' A
#
# COMPACT_ATOMS: atom_id res chain seq x y z
N MET A 1 -0.06 17.49 -5.90
CA MET A 1 -0.53 16.20 -5.33
C MET A 1 -1.36 16.54 -4.12
N ALA A 2 -2.53 15.91 -3.92
CA ALA A 2 -3.60 16.35 -3.00
C ALA A 2 -3.90 17.86 -3.12
N GLN A 3 -3.09 18.72 -2.51
CA GLN A 3 -3.20 20.18 -2.44
C GLN A 3 -2.66 20.93 -3.68
N ASP A 4 -2.59 20.31 -4.86
CA ASP A 4 -2.11 20.95 -6.11
C ASP A 4 -0.73 21.63 -6.07
N GLY A 5 0.12 21.27 -5.10
CA GLY A 5 1.52 21.70 -5.08
C GLY A 5 2.40 20.98 -6.11
N ASN A 6 3.72 21.19 -6.02
CA ASN A 6 4.71 20.72 -7.01
C ASN A 6 4.93 19.20 -7.12
N VAL A 7 4.22 18.39 -6.34
CA VAL A 7 4.29 16.92 -6.42
C VAL A 7 3.25 16.44 -7.42
N VAL A 8 3.62 15.65 -8.43
CA VAL A 8 2.66 15.15 -9.44
C VAL A 8 2.12 13.74 -9.11
N GLY A 9 2.82 13.01 -8.24
CA GLY A 9 2.43 11.67 -7.81
C GLY A 9 3.49 11.04 -6.91
N ILE A 10 3.17 9.86 -6.38
CA ILE A 10 4.00 9.05 -5.49
C ILE A 10 4.01 7.61 -6.02
N ALA A 11 5.17 6.99 -6.06
CA ALA A 11 5.26 5.53 -6.17
C ALA A 11 5.13 4.97 -4.74
N ALA A 12 4.02 4.31 -4.45
CA ALA A 12 3.70 3.81 -3.12
C ALA A 12 3.87 2.29 -3.07
N ASP A 13 4.56 1.80 -2.05
CA ASP A 13 4.57 0.38 -1.73
C ASP A 13 3.25 -0.04 -1.07
N LEU A 14 2.92 -1.32 -1.15
CA LEU A 14 1.76 -1.90 -0.46
C LEU A 14 2.14 -2.33 0.97
N ALA A 15 2.27 -1.35 1.87
CA ALA A 15 2.80 -1.56 3.22
C ALA A 15 2.01 -2.60 4.04
N TYR A 16 0.68 -2.60 3.93
CA TYR A 16 -0.12 -3.65 4.57
C TYR A 16 0.25 -5.02 4.02
N MET A 17 0.28 -5.16 2.69
CA MET A 17 0.57 -6.43 2.03
C MET A 17 1.98 -6.91 2.31
N LEU A 18 2.94 -6.00 2.52
CA LEU A 18 4.29 -6.34 2.94
C LEU A 18 4.28 -7.02 4.32
N GLY A 19 3.56 -6.45 5.28
CA GLY A 19 3.40 -7.03 6.62
C GLY A 19 2.66 -8.37 6.59
N TYR A 20 1.55 -8.44 5.87
CA TYR A 20 0.78 -9.68 5.66
C TYR A 20 1.65 -10.80 5.06
N THR A 21 2.35 -10.49 3.96
CA THR A 21 3.23 -11.45 3.28
C THR A 21 4.35 -11.93 4.21
N LYS A 22 4.94 -11.02 4.99
CA LYS A 22 5.98 -11.37 5.95
C LYS A 22 5.47 -12.32 7.05
N ALA A 23 4.25 -12.09 7.56
CA ALA A 23 3.64 -13.00 8.52
C ALA A 23 3.39 -14.38 7.92
N MET A 24 2.89 -14.44 6.67
CA MET A 24 2.71 -15.69 5.94
C MET A 24 4.03 -16.46 5.76
N LEU A 25 5.13 -15.78 5.43
CA LEU A 25 6.45 -16.40 5.36
C LEU A 25 6.92 -16.94 6.72
N GLY A 26 6.59 -16.27 7.82
CA GLY A 26 6.84 -16.81 9.17
C GLY A 26 6.09 -18.13 9.43
N VAL A 27 4.82 -18.22 9.00
CA VAL A 27 4.01 -19.44 9.11
C VAL A 27 4.60 -20.61 8.31
N TYR A 28 5.27 -20.35 7.19
CA TYR A 28 5.92 -21.42 6.43
C TYR A 28 6.96 -22.16 7.27
N GLY A 29 7.73 -21.45 8.09
CA GLY A 29 8.68 -22.05 9.03
C GLY A 29 8.00 -22.93 10.09
N VAL A 30 6.84 -22.49 10.60
CA VAL A 30 6.05 -23.28 11.57
C VAL A 30 5.50 -24.56 10.94
N LEU A 31 5.13 -24.51 9.66
CA LEU A 31 4.59 -25.65 8.91
C LEU A 31 5.68 -26.53 8.26
N GLU A 32 6.96 -26.27 8.54
CA GLU A 32 8.10 -26.94 7.90
C GLU A 32 8.04 -26.90 6.37
N LYS A 33 7.40 -25.86 5.82
CA LYS A 33 7.24 -25.64 4.38
C LYS A 33 8.39 -24.77 3.86
N PRO A 34 9.02 -25.11 2.72
CA PRO A 34 10.03 -24.25 2.12
C PRO A 34 9.42 -22.89 1.69
N ALA A 35 10.03 -21.80 2.17
CA ALA A 35 9.70 -20.44 1.74
C ALA A 35 10.49 -20.05 0.48
N PRO A 36 9.92 -19.21 -0.40
CA PRO A 36 10.68 -18.63 -1.51
C PRO A 36 11.89 -17.83 -1.00
N PRO A 37 13.03 -17.84 -1.72
CA PRO A 37 14.26 -17.17 -1.26
C PRO A 37 14.18 -15.64 -1.32
N PHE A 38 13.28 -15.10 -2.13
CA PHE A 38 13.07 -13.66 -2.29
C PHE A 38 11.60 -13.40 -2.63
N VAL A 39 10.98 -12.46 -1.92
CA VAL A 39 9.57 -12.09 -2.10
C VAL A 39 9.44 -10.59 -2.06
N ILE A 40 8.66 -10.04 -3.00
CA ILE A 40 8.33 -8.63 -3.08
C ILE A 40 6.82 -8.47 -3.11
N VAL A 41 6.35 -7.31 -2.66
CA VAL A 41 4.99 -6.85 -2.97
C VAL A 41 5.05 -5.85 -4.14
N PRO A 42 3.98 -5.71 -4.93
CA PRO A 42 3.89 -4.68 -5.94
C PRO A 42 4.04 -3.26 -5.36
N ALA A 43 4.37 -2.31 -6.22
CA ALA A 43 4.25 -0.88 -5.96
C ALA A 43 3.22 -0.29 -6.92
N ILE A 44 2.52 0.74 -6.47
CA ILE A 44 1.44 1.41 -7.20
C ILE A 44 1.78 2.87 -7.48
N LYS A 45 1.24 3.40 -8.58
CA LYS A 45 1.33 4.82 -8.91
C LYS A 45 0.13 5.54 -8.30
N VAL A 46 0.39 6.43 -7.36
CA VAL A 46 -0.62 7.29 -6.73
C VAL A 46 -0.50 8.71 -7.27
N THR A 47 -1.57 9.22 -7.83
CA THR A 47 -1.74 10.59 -8.33
C THR A 47 -2.99 11.20 -7.69
N LYS A 48 -3.27 12.48 -7.94
CA LYS A 48 -4.43 13.14 -7.32
C LYS A 48 -5.74 12.45 -7.74
N GLU A 49 -5.80 11.94 -8.97
CA GLU A 49 -6.97 11.29 -9.55
C GLU A 49 -7.34 9.97 -8.87
N ASN A 50 -6.38 9.28 -8.25
CA ASN A 50 -6.61 7.99 -7.60
C ASN A 50 -6.15 7.98 -6.13
N LEU A 51 -6.01 9.14 -5.49
CA LEU A 51 -5.45 9.23 -4.14
C LEU A 51 -6.21 8.38 -3.11
N VAL A 52 -7.54 8.46 -3.10
CA VAL A 52 -8.36 7.72 -2.14
C VAL A 52 -8.24 6.20 -2.35
N GLU A 53 -8.29 5.75 -3.61
CA GLU A 53 -8.16 4.33 -3.94
C GLU A 53 -6.75 3.81 -3.60
N GLY A 54 -5.70 4.53 -4.02
CA GLY A 54 -4.32 4.15 -3.77
C GLY A 54 -3.97 4.16 -2.28
N TRP A 55 -4.58 5.04 -1.48
CA TRP A 55 -4.43 5.02 -0.02
C TRP A 55 -5.00 3.74 0.58
N ARG A 56 -6.22 3.38 0.19
CA ARG A 56 -6.88 2.15 0.64
C ARG A 56 -6.11 0.92 0.19
N GLU A 57 -5.61 0.90 -1.04
CA GLU A 57 -4.84 -0.22 -1.57
C GLU A 57 -3.51 -0.40 -0.81
N SER A 58 -2.79 0.69 -0.55
CA SER A 58 -1.48 0.62 0.14
C SER A 58 -1.60 0.30 1.63
N LEU A 59 -2.57 0.93 2.31
CA LEU A 59 -2.66 0.94 3.78
C LEU A 59 -3.81 0.11 4.33
N HIS A 60 -4.75 -0.34 3.50
CA HIS A 60 -5.99 -1.04 3.89
C HIS A 60 -6.79 -0.29 4.96
N GLN A 61 -6.79 1.04 4.87
CA GLN A 61 -7.54 1.93 5.74
C GLN A 61 -8.08 3.09 4.91
N ASP A 62 -9.18 3.69 5.39
CA ASP A 62 -9.65 4.95 4.83
C ASP A 62 -8.62 6.07 5.07
N PRO A 63 -8.45 6.99 4.11
CA PRO A 63 -7.64 8.18 4.35
C PRO A 63 -8.32 9.09 5.39
N PRO A 64 -7.56 10.02 5.99
CA PRO A 64 -8.11 11.00 6.92
C PRO A 64 -9.29 11.78 6.30
N PRO A 65 -10.26 12.25 7.13
CA PRO A 65 -11.40 13.01 6.64
C PRO A 65 -11.02 14.19 5.75
N GLU A 66 -9.92 14.88 6.07
CA GLU A 66 -9.42 16.03 5.31
C GLU A 66 -9.08 15.67 3.86
N ILE A 67 -8.68 14.42 3.60
CA ILE A 67 -8.43 13.92 2.23
C ILE A 67 -9.75 13.54 1.58
N MET A 68 -10.66 12.90 2.31
CA MET A 68 -11.98 12.49 1.78
C MET A 68 -12.81 13.71 1.36
N ASP A 69 -12.80 14.76 2.17
CA ASP A 69 -13.55 16.00 1.92
C ASP A 69 -13.08 16.76 0.67
N MET A 70 -11.86 16.50 0.19
CA MET A 70 -11.34 17.10 -1.04
C MET A 70 -11.97 16.53 -2.32
N TYR A 71 -12.67 15.39 -2.23
CA TYR A 71 -13.28 14.70 -3.38
C TYR A 71 -14.82 14.64 -3.31
N ASN A 72 -15.42 15.37 -2.36
CA ASN A 72 -16.86 15.64 -2.28
C ASN A 72 -17.22 16.94 -3.02
#